data_AF-A0A966KTN3-F1
#
_entry.id   AF-A0A966KTN3-F1
#
_cell.length_a   1.000
_cell.length_b   1.000
_cell.length_c   1.000
_cell.angle_alpha   90.00
_cell.angle_beta   90.00
_cell.angle_gamma   90.00
#
_symmetry.space_group_name_H-M   'P 1'
#
loop_
_entity.id
_entity.type
_entity.pdbx_description
1 polymer ?
#
loop_
_entity_poly.entity_id
_entity_poly.type
_entity_poly.pdbx_seq_one_letter_code
_entity_poly.pdbx_strand_id
1 'polypeptide(L)'
;MTPLWADLAGIAAAALSTSSGVIQVGRLLRARTALGIATGTWILTTMSTVTWFGYALSLHSPIQEFANGSWMFFVVVLTWMMLRARGTSMQTIGVVAVFASLGLFTALGTISTSIPGTCGIFASLFMSLPQIRYAIRHGRGPGVSVLGWALGGLAASMWFVYGIGTQQIPVSVNTGIQTVLLVTVVIALLANPTHSAADRHSEAADRPVP
;
A
#
# COMPACT_ATOMS: atom_id res chain seq x y z
N MET A 1 0.88 -19.72 -22.05
CA MET A 1 -0.39 -18.95 -21.96
C MET A 1 -0.86 -19.01 -20.53
N THR A 2 -1.26 -17.88 -19.96
CA THR A 2 -1.81 -17.81 -18.61
C THR A 2 -3.19 -18.49 -18.59
N PRO A 3 -3.53 -19.27 -17.55
CA PRO A 3 -4.88 -19.80 -17.42
C PRO A 3 -5.91 -18.67 -17.26
N LEU A 4 -7.07 -18.78 -17.89
CA LEU A 4 -8.13 -17.75 -17.82
C LEU A 4 -8.51 -17.38 -16.38
N TRP A 5 -8.59 -18.36 -15.48
CA TRP A 5 -8.91 -18.11 -14.08
C TRP A 5 -7.85 -17.25 -13.38
N ALA A 6 -6.59 -17.35 -13.79
CA ALA A 6 -5.50 -16.55 -13.25
C ALA A 6 -5.65 -15.10 -13.73
N ASP A 7 -5.92 -14.90 -15.03
CA ASP A 7 -6.14 -13.55 -15.58
C ASP A 7 -7.34 -12.86 -14.95
N LEU A 8 -8.46 -13.59 -14.75
CA LEU A 8 -9.63 -13.07 -14.02
C LEU A 8 -9.29 -12.69 -12.58
N ALA A 9 -8.51 -13.51 -11.87
CA ALA A 9 -8.03 -13.18 -10.54
C ALA A 9 -7.15 -11.92 -10.56
N GLY A 10 -6.24 -11.79 -11.52
CA GLY A 10 -5.39 -10.61 -11.68
C GLY A 10 -6.18 -9.32 -11.96
N ILE A 11 -7.18 -9.38 -12.84
CA ILE A 11 -8.07 -8.24 -13.15
C ILE A 11 -8.88 -7.85 -11.91
N ALA A 12 -9.47 -8.82 -11.21
CA ALA A 12 -10.19 -8.57 -9.96
C ALA A 12 -9.28 -7.96 -8.89
N ALA A 13 -8.06 -8.50 -8.75
CA ALA A 13 -7.06 -8.00 -7.83
C ALA A 13 -6.69 -6.54 -8.13
N ALA A 14 -6.45 -6.21 -9.40
CA ALA A 14 -6.17 -4.84 -9.85
C ALA A 14 -7.32 -3.88 -9.48
N ALA A 15 -8.56 -4.24 -9.83
CA ALA A 15 -9.73 -3.42 -9.54
C ALA A 15 -9.93 -3.20 -8.03
N LEU A 16 -9.76 -4.24 -7.22
CA LEU A 16 -9.88 -4.17 -5.76
C LEU A 16 -8.75 -3.35 -5.13
N SER A 17 -7.51 -3.53 -5.59
CA SER A 17 -6.34 -2.73 -5.16
C SER A 17 -6.57 -1.24 -5.46
N THR A 18 -6.97 -0.90 -6.69
CA THR A 18 -7.28 0.48 -7.07
C THR A 18 -8.42 1.05 -6.23
N SER A 19 -9.49 0.28 -6.01
CA SER A 19 -10.63 0.71 -5.20
C SER A 19 -10.26 0.97 -3.73
N SER A 20 -9.50 0.05 -3.11
CA SER A 20 -8.97 0.22 -1.76
C SER A 20 -8.09 1.48 -1.68
N GLY A 21 -7.22 1.64 -2.67
CA GLY A 21 -6.36 2.80 -2.81
C GLY A 21 -7.14 4.12 -2.87
N VAL A 22 -8.12 4.21 -3.77
CA VAL A 22 -8.98 5.40 -3.92
C VAL A 22 -9.72 5.74 -2.62
N ILE A 23 -10.23 4.75 -1.88
CA ILE A 23 -10.89 4.99 -0.59
C ILE A 23 -9.89 5.57 0.42
N GLN A 24 -8.71 4.98 0.55
CA GLN A 24 -7.71 5.42 1.52
C GLN A 24 -7.17 6.81 1.18
N VAL A 25 -6.81 7.04 -0.08
CA VAL A 25 -6.34 8.34 -0.59
C VAL A 25 -7.44 9.39 -0.48
N GLY A 26 -8.67 9.06 -0.86
CA GLY A 26 -9.81 9.98 -0.76
C GLY A 26 -10.09 10.44 0.67
N ARG A 27 -9.97 9.54 1.67
CA ARG A 27 -10.09 9.90 3.09
C ARG A 27 -8.97 10.82 3.53
N LEU A 28 -7.74 10.55 3.12
CA LEU A 28 -6.59 11.40 3.42
C LEU A 28 -6.74 12.81 2.84
N LEU A 29 -7.13 12.90 1.56
CA LEU A 29 -7.36 14.19 0.89
C LEU A 29 -8.51 14.97 1.53
N ARG A 30 -9.61 14.30 1.92
CA ARG A 30 -10.73 14.94 2.62
C ARG A 30 -10.35 15.47 3.99
N ALA A 31 -9.51 14.73 4.73
CA ALA A 31 -9.03 15.18 6.03
C ALA A 31 -8.18 16.46 5.91
N ARG A 32 -7.62 16.78 4.72
CA ARG A 32 -6.74 17.93 4.45
C ARG A 32 -5.54 18.04 5.41
N THR A 33 -5.20 16.95 6.10
CA THR A 33 -4.04 16.90 6.98
C THR A 33 -3.30 15.59 6.72
N ALA A 34 -1.97 15.71 6.61
CA ALA A 34 -1.07 14.59 6.79
C ALA A 34 -0.62 14.46 8.26
N LEU A 35 -1.25 15.20 9.20
CA LEU A 35 -0.93 15.13 10.62
C LEU A 35 -1.23 13.72 11.11
N GLY A 36 -0.18 13.00 11.49
CA GLY A 36 -0.24 11.61 11.95
C GLY A 36 0.33 10.57 10.98
N ILE A 37 0.67 10.92 9.73
CA ILE A 37 1.36 10.00 8.81
C ILE A 37 2.80 10.48 8.58
N ALA A 38 3.76 9.70 9.06
CA ALA A 38 5.17 10.02 8.93
C ALA A 38 5.60 10.11 7.45
N THR A 39 6.44 11.08 7.10
CA THR A 39 7.04 11.20 5.75
C THR A 39 7.71 9.89 5.30
N GLY A 40 8.32 9.16 6.25
CA GLY A 40 8.92 7.86 5.99
C GLY A 40 7.92 6.83 5.44
N THR A 41 6.65 6.86 5.86
CA THR A 41 5.62 5.96 5.33
C THR A 41 5.39 6.19 3.83
N TRP A 42 5.39 7.44 3.38
CA TRP A 42 5.22 7.78 1.97
C TRP A 42 6.44 7.43 1.15
N ILE A 43 7.65 7.65 1.68
CA ILE A 43 8.89 7.22 1.03
C ILE A 43 8.88 5.70 0.82
N LEU A 44 8.55 4.92 1.86
CA LEU A 44 8.45 3.47 1.77
C LEU A 44 7.35 3.01 0.80
N THR A 45 6.21 3.70 0.78
CA THR A 45 5.11 3.42 -0.16
C THR A 45 5.55 3.68 -1.61
N THR A 46 6.23 4.79 -1.86
CA THR A 46 6.78 5.14 -3.15
C THR A 46 7.83 4.13 -3.61
N MET A 47 8.78 3.75 -2.74
CA MET A 47 9.79 2.75 -3.05
C MET A 47 9.15 1.40 -3.39
N SER A 48 8.19 0.94 -2.59
CA SER A 48 7.46 -0.31 -2.84
C SER A 48 6.75 -0.26 -4.20
N THR A 49 6.04 0.83 -4.47
CA THR A 49 5.26 0.98 -5.71
C THR A 49 6.15 1.04 -6.95
N VAL A 50 7.25 1.81 -6.90
CA VAL A 50 8.23 1.89 -8.00
C VAL A 50 8.87 0.53 -8.27
N THR A 51 9.17 -0.22 -7.22
CA THR A 51 9.78 -1.55 -7.35
C THR A 51 8.82 -2.54 -8.02
N TRP A 52 7.54 -2.57 -7.60
CA TRP A 52 6.53 -3.42 -8.23
C TRP A 52 6.18 -3.01 -9.66
N PHE A 53 6.18 -1.71 -9.96
CA PHE A 53 5.98 -1.25 -11.33
C PHE A 53 7.17 -1.62 -12.23
N GLY A 54 8.41 -1.44 -11.75
CA GLY A 54 9.61 -1.93 -12.45
C GLY A 54 9.59 -3.45 -12.66
N TYR A 55 9.11 -4.21 -11.67
CA TYR A 55 8.88 -5.65 -11.81
C TYR A 55 7.84 -5.97 -12.90
N ALA A 56 6.69 -5.27 -12.90
CA ALA A 56 5.63 -5.46 -13.87
C ALA A 56 6.11 -5.19 -15.31
N LEU A 57 6.86 -4.10 -15.51
CA LEU A 57 7.49 -3.77 -16.79
C LEU A 57 8.49 -4.85 -17.21
N SER A 58 9.31 -5.35 -16.28
CA SER A 58 10.28 -6.42 -16.59
C SER A 58 9.62 -7.73 -17.03
N LEU A 59 8.41 -7.99 -16.56
CA LEU A 59 7.61 -9.15 -16.94
C LEU A 59 6.76 -8.94 -18.20
N HIS A 60 6.64 -7.72 -18.71
CA HIS A 60 5.71 -7.36 -19.78
C HIS A 60 4.28 -7.84 -19.49
N SER A 61 3.81 -7.56 -18.27
CA SER A 61 2.56 -8.10 -17.73
C SER A 61 1.49 -7.01 -17.65
N PRO A 62 0.58 -6.86 -18.64
CA PRO A 62 -0.35 -5.73 -18.73
C PRO A 62 -1.23 -5.54 -17.49
N ILE A 63 -1.68 -6.64 -16.89
CA ILE A 63 -2.51 -6.63 -15.67
C ILE A 63 -1.75 -5.97 -14.50
N GLN A 64 -0.48 -6.33 -14.32
CA GLN A 64 0.37 -5.76 -13.27
C GLN A 64 0.83 -4.34 -13.60
N GLU A 65 1.08 -4.04 -14.86
CA GLU A 65 1.43 -2.70 -15.32
C GLU A 65 0.28 -1.72 -15.02
N PHE A 66 -0.96 -2.11 -15.35
CA PHE A 66 -2.14 -1.31 -15.03
C PHE A 66 -2.33 -1.12 -13.52
N ALA A 67 -2.27 -2.21 -12.76
CA ALA A 67 -2.45 -2.16 -11.31
C ALA A 67 -1.41 -1.29 -10.62
N ASN A 68 -0.12 -1.56 -10.86
CA ASN A 68 0.97 -0.84 -10.21
C ASN A 68 1.15 0.57 -10.78
N GLY A 69 0.92 0.77 -12.08
CA GLY A 69 0.98 2.08 -12.73
C GLY A 69 -0.10 3.03 -12.20
N SER A 70 -1.33 2.55 -12.03
CA SER A 70 -2.41 3.35 -11.44
C SER A 70 -2.09 3.74 -9.99
N TRP A 71 -1.54 2.82 -9.19
CA TRP A 71 -1.12 3.12 -7.83
C TRP A 71 0.07 4.08 -7.76
N MET A 72 1.05 3.90 -8.65
CA MET A 72 2.22 4.78 -8.76
C MET A 72 1.80 6.23 -9.02
N PHE A 73 0.82 6.43 -9.90
CA PHE A 73 0.26 7.76 -10.14
C PHE A 73 -0.25 8.41 -8.85
N PHE A 74 -1.09 7.71 -8.07
CA PHE A 74 -1.61 8.25 -6.81
C PHE A 74 -0.51 8.55 -5.79
N VAL A 75 0.44 7.63 -5.62
CA VAL A 75 1.52 7.75 -4.64
C VAL A 75 2.48 8.89 -5.01
N VAL A 76 2.78 9.08 -6.29
CA VAL A 76 3.62 10.20 -6.78
C VAL A 76 2.93 11.54 -6.52
N VAL A 77 1.63 11.66 -6.82
CA VAL A 77 0.86 12.88 -6.56
C VAL A 77 0.87 13.22 -5.07
N LEU A 78 0.62 12.23 -4.20
CA LEU A 78 0.62 12.43 -2.75
C LEU A 78 1.99 12.79 -2.20
N THR A 79 3.04 12.10 -2.66
CA THR A 79 4.43 12.41 -2.29
C THR A 79 4.78 13.83 -2.71
N TRP A 80 4.43 14.24 -3.93
CA TRP A 80 4.66 15.60 -4.42
C TRP A 80 3.96 16.66 -3.56
N MET A 81 2.69 16.45 -3.21
CA MET A 81 1.92 17.35 -2.35
C MET A 81 2.57 17.50 -0.97
N MET A 82 3.08 16.41 -0.39
CA MET A 82 3.73 16.43 0.92
C MET A 82 5.10 17.11 0.89
N LEU A 83 5.89 16.88 -0.16
CA LEU A 83 7.18 17.54 -0.31
C LEU A 83 7.02 19.02 -0.63
N ARG A 84 5.87 19.45 -1.19
CA ARG A 84 5.55 20.88 -1.43
C ARG A 84 5.66 21.73 -0.17
N ALA A 85 5.20 21.18 0.95
CA ALA A 85 5.27 21.86 2.24
C ALA A 85 6.71 21.96 2.81
N ARG A 86 7.67 21.26 2.19
CA ARG A 86 9.09 21.22 2.60
C ARG A 86 10.01 22.06 1.71
N GLY A 87 9.46 22.72 0.68
CA GLY A 87 10.21 23.56 -0.26
C GLY A 87 10.52 22.88 -1.60
N THR A 88 10.79 23.69 -2.63
CA THR A 88 10.97 23.26 -4.02
C THR A 88 12.14 22.30 -4.23
N SER A 89 13.26 22.52 -3.55
CA SER A 89 14.44 21.64 -3.64
C SER A 89 14.11 20.20 -3.25
N MET A 90 13.41 20.01 -2.13
CA MET A 90 13.02 18.68 -1.64
C MET A 90 12.00 18.00 -2.57
N GLN A 91 11.09 18.78 -3.18
CA GLN A 91 10.19 18.24 -4.21
C GLN A 91 10.97 17.70 -5.41
N THR A 92 11.91 18.48 -5.94
CA THR A 92 12.73 18.08 -7.09
C THR A 92 13.53 16.83 -6.78
N ILE A 93 14.18 16.77 -5.61
CA ILE A 93 14.94 15.59 -5.16
C ILE A 93 14.02 14.37 -5.10
N GLY A 94 12.82 14.50 -4.53
CA GLY A 94 11.86 13.41 -4.44
C GLY A 94 11.45 12.89 -5.82
N VAL A 95 11.08 13.78 -6.74
CA VAL A 95 10.67 13.40 -8.11
C VAL A 95 11.82 12.71 -8.85
N VAL A 96 13.03 13.28 -8.80
CA VAL A 96 14.22 12.67 -9.41
C VAL A 96 14.50 11.29 -8.83
N ALA A 97 14.39 11.12 -7.50
CA ALA A 97 14.60 9.84 -6.84
C ALA A 97 13.59 8.77 -7.29
N VAL A 98 12.32 9.13 -7.51
CA VAL A 98 11.30 8.21 -8.05
C VAL A 98 11.69 7.72 -9.43
N PHE A 99 11.97 8.63 -10.36
CA PHE A 99 12.29 8.26 -11.74
C PHE A 99 13.62 7.52 -11.85
N ALA A 100 14.64 7.92 -11.08
CA ALA A 100 15.92 7.21 -11.01
C ALA A 100 15.73 5.78 -10.48
N SER A 101 14.92 5.61 -9.44
CA SER A 101 14.60 4.29 -8.88
C SER A 101 13.82 3.42 -9.87
N LEU A 102 12.88 4.00 -10.63
CA LEU A 102 12.14 3.29 -11.66
C LEU A 102 13.07 2.82 -12.78
N GLY A 103 13.95 3.70 -13.26
CA GLY A 103 14.97 3.36 -14.26
C GLY A 103 15.89 2.24 -13.77
N LEU A 104 16.35 2.33 -12.52
CA LEU A 104 17.19 1.31 -11.88
C LEU A 104 16.48 -0.05 -11.82
N PHE A 105 15.26 -0.13 -11.27
CA PHE A 105 14.56 -1.42 -11.14
C PHE A 105 14.15 -2.01 -12.49
N THR A 106 13.85 -1.17 -13.48
CA THR A 106 13.59 -1.63 -14.85
C THR A 106 14.86 -2.23 -15.47
N ALA A 107 16.01 -1.55 -15.33
CA ALA A 107 17.30 -2.04 -15.81
C ALA A 107 17.76 -3.32 -15.08
N LEU A 108 17.55 -3.42 -13.76
CA LEU A 108 17.81 -4.65 -13.02
C LEU A 108 16.88 -5.79 -13.49
N GLY A 109 15.64 -5.46 -13.83
CA GLY A 109 14.67 -6.40 -14.40
C GLY A 109 15.09 -6.99 -15.74
N THR A 110 15.84 -6.26 -16.57
CA THR A 110 16.41 -6.81 -17.82
C THR A 110 17.54 -7.81 -17.58
N ILE A 111 18.18 -7.75 -16.40
CA ILE A 111 19.17 -8.75 -15.98
C ILE A 111 18.46 -9.97 -15.40
N SER A 112 17.52 -9.75 -14.49
CA SER A 112 16.69 -10.80 -13.88
C SER A 112 15.43 -10.21 -13.29
N THR A 113 14.27 -10.70 -13.72
CA THR A 113 12.96 -10.28 -13.19
C THR A 113 12.81 -10.60 -11.70
N SER A 114 13.54 -11.58 -11.18
CA SER A 114 13.53 -11.93 -9.75
C SER A 114 14.13 -10.84 -8.85
N ILE A 115 15.02 -9.98 -9.37
CA ILE A 115 15.67 -8.92 -8.58
C ILE A 115 14.63 -7.87 -8.12
N PRO A 116 13.93 -7.15 -9.04
CA PRO A 116 12.91 -6.20 -8.62
C PRO A 116 11.77 -6.89 -7.86
N GLY A 117 11.39 -8.11 -8.23
CA GLY A 117 10.38 -8.87 -7.47
C GLY A 117 10.77 -9.10 -6.00
N THR A 118 12.02 -9.51 -5.74
CA THR A 118 12.53 -9.75 -4.39
C THR A 118 12.61 -8.46 -3.58
N CYS A 119 13.14 -7.39 -4.18
CA CYS A 119 13.14 -6.07 -3.56
C CYS A 119 11.70 -5.60 -3.23
N GLY A 120 10.75 -5.90 -4.12
CA GLY A 120 9.33 -5.58 -3.96
C GLY A 120 8.71 -6.23 -2.73
N ILE A 121 9.05 -7.49 -2.45
CA ILE A 121 8.62 -8.20 -1.22
C ILE A 121 9.07 -7.42 0.01
N PHE A 122 10.37 -7.14 0.15
CA PHE A 122 10.90 -6.45 1.32
C PHE A 122 10.33 -5.04 1.46
N ALA A 123 10.26 -4.27 0.37
CA ALA A 123 9.69 -2.93 0.39
C ALA A 123 8.23 -2.93 0.85
N SER A 124 7.44 -3.92 0.40
CA SER A 124 6.04 -4.07 0.82
C SER A 124 5.90 -4.38 2.31
N LEU A 125 6.75 -5.26 2.84
CA LEU A 125 6.76 -5.60 4.26
C LEU A 125 7.11 -4.39 5.12
N PHE A 126 8.19 -3.67 4.79
CA PHE A 126 8.60 -2.48 5.52
C PHE A 126 7.55 -1.37 5.46
N MET A 127 6.86 -1.21 4.33
CA MET A 127 5.77 -0.26 4.18
C MET A 127 4.55 -0.63 5.05
N SER A 128 4.20 -1.92 5.09
CA SER A 128 2.93 -2.37 5.68
C SER A 128 3.01 -2.51 7.21
N LEU A 129 4.16 -2.92 7.74
CA LEU A 129 4.34 -3.20 9.18
C LEU A 129 3.95 -2.04 10.11
N PRO A 130 4.36 -0.77 9.87
CA PRO A 130 3.96 0.34 10.72
C PRO A 130 2.44 0.58 10.72
N GLN A 131 1.81 0.46 9.54
CA GLN A 131 0.37 0.70 9.39
C GLN A 131 -0.45 -0.41 10.06
N ILE A 132 -0.05 -1.67 9.89
CA ILE A 132 -0.64 -2.84 10.55
C ILE A 132 -0.51 -2.70 12.07
N ARG A 133 0.69 -2.39 12.57
CA ARG A 133 0.95 -2.19 14.01
C ARG A 133 0.08 -1.06 14.57
N TYR A 134 -0.06 0.04 13.83
CA TYR A 134 -0.90 1.15 14.24
C TYR A 134 -2.38 0.74 14.32
N ALA A 135 -2.90 0.09 13.28
CA ALA A 135 -4.28 -0.37 13.21
C ALA A 135 -4.63 -1.37 14.31
N ILE A 136 -3.74 -2.32 14.62
CA ILE A 136 -3.94 -3.31 15.70
C ILE A 136 -3.92 -2.63 17.06
N ARG A 137 -3.00 -1.69 17.32
CA ARG A 137 -2.84 -1.06 18.64
C ARG A 137 -3.91 -0.02 18.96
N HIS A 138 -4.37 0.73 17.98
CA HIS A 138 -5.24 1.90 18.20
C HIS A 138 -6.67 1.70 17.67
N GLY A 139 -6.94 0.58 16.99
CA GLY A 139 -8.27 0.28 16.45
C GLY A 139 -8.69 1.24 15.33
N ARG A 140 -10.00 1.54 15.26
CA ARG A 140 -10.57 2.40 14.21
C ARG A 140 -10.26 3.88 14.48
N GLY A 141 -9.35 4.46 13.69
CA GLY A 141 -9.07 5.90 13.66
C GLY A 141 -9.65 6.63 12.44
N PRO A 142 -9.59 7.97 12.38
CA PRO A 142 -10.09 8.76 11.24
C PRO A 142 -9.53 8.32 9.87
N GLY A 143 -8.28 7.84 9.85
CA GLY A 143 -7.60 7.33 8.66
C GLY A 143 -7.79 5.83 8.37
N VAL A 144 -8.46 5.06 9.23
CA VAL A 144 -8.56 3.59 9.11
C VAL A 144 -9.96 3.20 8.63
N SER A 145 -10.06 2.71 7.40
CA SER A 145 -11.32 2.21 6.83
C SER A 145 -11.35 0.68 6.83
N VAL A 146 -12.22 0.07 7.64
CA VAL A 146 -12.39 -1.40 7.66
C VAL A 146 -12.69 -1.94 6.26
N LEU A 147 -13.56 -1.26 5.51
CA LEU A 147 -13.85 -1.60 4.12
C LEU A 147 -12.59 -1.51 3.23
N GLY A 148 -11.79 -0.45 3.37
CA GLY A 148 -10.52 -0.32 2.63
C GLY A 148 -9.55 -1.46 2.92
N TRP A 149 -9.39 -1.84 4.20
CA TRP A 149 -8.56 -2.98 4.61
C TRP A 149 -9.13 -4.32 4.12
N ALA A 150 -10.45 -4.50 4.16
CA ALA A 150 -11.11 -5.72 3.65
C ALA A 150 -10.94 -5.88 2.14
N LEU A 151 -11.13 -4.79 1.37
CA LEU A 151 -10.86 -4.78 -0.06
C LEU A 151 -9.37 -5.04 -0.35
N GLY A 152 -8.47 -4.52 0.47
CA GLY A 152 -7.04 -4.80 0.37
C GLY A 152 -6.71 -6.28 0.62
N GLY A 153 -7.31 -6.90 1.64
CA GLY A 153 -7.13 -8.32 1.93
C GLY A 153 -7.69 -9.22 0.83
N LEU A 154 -8.85 -8.87 0.27
CA LEU A 154 -9.42 -9.57 -0.88
C LEU A 154 -8.53 -9.40 -2.13
N ALA A 155 -8.03 -8.19 -2.38
CA ALA A 155 -7.11 -7.93 -3.48
C ALA A 155 -5.82 -8.77 -3.34
N ALA A 156 -5.22 -8.80 -2.15
CA ALA A 156 -4.03 -9.61 -1.87
C ALA A 156 -4.31 -11.11 -2.10
N SER A 157 -5.49 -11.59 -1.70
CA SER A 157 -5.89 -12.99 -1.93
C SER A 157 -6.01 -13.30 -3.43
N MET A 158 -6.58 -12.38 -4.21
CA MET A 158 -6.70 -12.54 -5.66
C MET A 158 -5.33 -12.43 -6.37
N TRP A 159 -4.44 -11.55 -5.91
CA TRP A 159 -3.07 -11.49 -6.41
C TRP A 159 -2.28 -12.77 -6.09
N PHE A 160 -2.54 -13.39 -4.93
CA PHE A 160 -1.92 -14.66 -4.58
C PHE A 160 -2.32 -15.77 -5.54
N VAL A 161 -3.62 -15.87 -5.84
CA VAL A 161 -4.15 -16.80 -6.85
C VAL A 161 -3.55 -16.52 -8.23
N TYR A 162 -3.51 -15.24 -8.63
CA TYR A 162 -2.84 -14.82 -9.87
C TYR A 162 -1.37 -15.22 -9.91
N GLY A 163 -0.61 -14.99 -8.84
CA GLY A 163 0.81 -15.35 -8.75
C GLY A 163 1.05 -16.85 -8.90
N ILE A 164 0.19 -17.69 -8.30
CA ILE A 164 0.24 -19.15 -8.49
C ILE A 164 -0.02 -19.52 -9.95
N GLY A 165 -1.10 -18.98 -10.54
CA GLY A 165 -1.49 -19.31 -11.91
C GLY A 165 -0.51 -18.85 -12.97
N THR A 166 0.23 -17.78 -12.68
CA THR A 166 1.28 -17.23 -13.56
C THR A 166 2.68 -17.70 -13.20
N GLN A 167 2.82 -18.56 -12.18
CA GLN A 167 4.10 -19.06 -11.64
C GLN A 167 5.07 -17.94 -11.19
N GLN A 168 4.54 -16.79 -10.79
CA GLN A 168 5.33 -15.65 -10.35
C GLN A 168 5.59 -15.74 -8.85
N ILE A 169 6.67 -16.42 -8.48
CA ILE A 169 7.07 -16.66 -7.08
C ILE A 169 7.07 -15.36 -6.25
N PRO A 170 7.66 -14.23 -6.70
CA PRO A 170 7.66 -13.01 -5.90
C PRO A 170 6.26 -12.47 -5.59
N VAL A 171 5.34 -12.53 -6.56
CA VAL A 171 3.95 -12.11 -6.38
C VAL A 171 3.25 -13.02 -5.39
N SER A 172 3.35 -14.34 -5.56
CA SER A 172 2.75 -15.33 -4.67
C SER A 172 3.24 -15.16 -3.23
N VAL A 173 4.54 -15.04 -3.02
CA VAL A 173 5.11 -14.90 -1.67
C VAL A 173 4.66 -13.59 -1.03
N ASN A 174 4.81 -12.46 -1.71
CA ASN A 174 4.41 -11.15 -1.18
C ASN A 174 2.92 -11.13 -0.80
N THR A 175 2.07 -11.54 -1.74
CA THR A 175 0.62 -11.36 -1.59
C THR A 175 -0.02 -12.43 -0.72
N GLY A 176 0.60 -13.61 -0.61
CA GLY A 176 0.27 -14.59 0.43
C GLY A 176 0.53 -14.03 1.83
N ILE A 177 1.70 -13.45 2.08
CA ILE A 177 2.01 -12.80 3.36
C ILE A 177 1.03 -11.64 3.64
N GLN A 178 0.82 -10.78 2.65
CA GLN A 178 -0.10 -9.64 2.79
C GLN A 178 -1.54 -10.08 3.04
N THR A 179 -2.00 -11.17 2.43
CA THR A 179 -3.33 -11.71 2.68
C THR A 179 -3.51 -12.03 4.17
N VAL A 180 -2.55 -12.75 4.76
CA VAL A 180 -2.59 -13.08 6.20
C VAL A 180 -2.61 -11.80 7.04
N LEU A 181 -1.69 -10.88 6.78
CA LEU A 181 -1.56 -9.64 7.55
C LEU A 181 -2.83 -8.77 7.47
N LEU A 182 -3.37 -8.58 6.28
CA LEU A 182 -4.55 -7.72 6.05
C LEU A 182 -5.81 -8.35 6.64
N VAL A 183 -5.99 -9.67 6.52
CA VAL A 183 -7.09 -10.39 7.18
C VAL A 183 -6.99 -10.27 8.70
N THR A 184 -5.79 -10.43 9.28
CA THR A 184 -5.58 -10.22 10.71
C THR A 184 -5.96 -8.81 11.15
N VAL A 185 -5.57 -7.78 10.38
CA VAL A 185 -5.98 -6.39 10.67
C VAL A 185 -7.49 -6.23 10.61
N VAL A 186 -8.17 -6.77 9.59
CA VAL A 186 -9.63 -6.68 9.48
C VAL A 186 -10.30 -7.33 10.68
N ILE A 187 -9.87 -8.53 11.08
CA ILE A 187 -10.38 -9.22 12.27
C ILE A 187 -10.15 -8.36 13.51
N ALA A 188 -8.95 -7.84 13.72
CA ALA A 188 -8.64 -6.98 14.86
C ALA A 188 -9.50 -5.71 14.92
N LEU A 189 -9.73 -5.06 13.77
CA LEU A 189 -10.58 -3.87 13.66
C LEU A 189 -12.08 -4.17 13.83
N LEU A 190 -12.52 -5.39 13.55
CA LEU A 190 -13.88 -5.86 13.83
C LEU A 190 -14.05 -6.22 15.31
N ALA A 191 -13.04 -6.86 15.90
CA ALA A 191 -13.03 -7.25 17.31
C ALA A 191 -12.89 -6.07 18.28
N ASN A 192 -12.27 -4.97 17.84
CA ASN A 192 -12.10 -3.73 18.63
C ASN A 192 -12.76 -2.52 17.92
N PRO A 193 -14.10 -2.38 18.00
CA PRO A 193 -14.84 -1.43 17.19
C PRO A 193 -14.50 0.04 17.43
N THR A 194 -13.95 0.43 18.58
CA THR A 194 -13.40 1.78 18.89
C THR A 194 -13.01 1.87 20.39
N HIS A 195 -11.91 2.58 20.71
CA HIS A 195 -11.93 3.57 21.80
C HIS A 195 -12.64 4.79 21.23
N SER A 196 -13.96 4.87 21.44
CA SER A 196 -14.75 5.98 20.90
C SER A 196 -14.43 7.21 21.71
N ALA A 197 -14.62 8.40 21.15
CA ALA A 197 -14.47 9.68 21.86
C ALA A 197 -15.24 9.74 23.21
N ALA A 198 -16.15 8.80 23.47
CA ALA A 198 -16.76 8.52 24.77
C ALA A 198 -15.73 8.28 25.91
N ASP A 199 -14.65 7.52 25.68
CA ASP A 199 -13.66 7.24 26.73
C ASP A 199 -12.82 8.48 27.08
N ARG A 200 -12.64 9.40 26.13
CA ARG A 200 -11.96 10.68 26.39
C ARG A 200 -12.81 11.67 27.18
N HIS A 201 -14.14 11.54 27.13
CA HIS A 201 -15.03 12.33 27.97
C HIS A 201 -15.15 11.77 29.39
N SER A 202 -15.09 10.44 29.58
CA SER A 202 -15.00 9.86 30.93
C SER A 202 -13.65 10.16 31.58
N GLU A 203 -12.55 10.09 30.84
CA GLU A 203 -11.20 10.35 31.39
C GLU A 203 -10.91 11.84 31.63
N ALA A 204 -11.66 12.75 30.98
CA ALA A 204 -11.61 14.19 31.26
C ALA A 204 -12.54 14.60 32.43
N ALA A 205 -13.64 13.87 32.66
CA ALA A 205 -14.54 14.11 33.78
C ALA A 205 -13.95 13.63 35.13
N ASP A 206 -13.03 12.66 35.11
CA ASP A 206 -12.37 12.11 36.30
C ASP A 206 -11.05 12.80 36.68
N ARG A 207 -10.64 13.86 35.98
CA ARG A 207 -9.47 14.64 36.42
C ARG A 207 -9.91 15.62 37.51
N PRO A 208 -9.40 15.49 38.75
CA PRO A 208 -9.61 16.53 39.76
C PRO A 208 -9.05 17.84 39.22
N VAL A 209 -9.89 18.87 39.21
CA VAL A 209 -9.52 20.23 38.86
C VAL A 209 -8.50 20.70 39.91
N PRO A 210 -7.29 21.17 39.51
CA PRO A 210 -6.31 21.72 40.44
C PRO A 210 -6.75 23.08 41.01
#